data_AF-A0A924UF67-F1
#
_entry.id   AF-A0A924UF67-F1
#
_cell.length_a   1.000
_cell.length_b   1.000
_cell.length_c   1.000
_cell.angle_alpha   90.00
_cell.angle_beta   90.00
_cell.angle_gamma   90.00
#
_symmetry.space_group_name_H-M   'P 1'
#
loop_
_entity.id
_entity.type
_entity.pdbx_description
1 polymer ?
#
loop_
_entity_poly.entity_id
_entity_poly.type
_entity_poly.pdbx_seq_one_letter_code
_entity_poly.pdbx_strand_id
1 'polypeptide(L)' 'SLERVGAGQWPPGRIKDALDARSRSACGPVCPPQGLYLAHVTYPDDPFQPT' A
#
# COMPACT_ATOMS: atom_id res chain seq x y z
N SER A 1 5.12 1.33 6.76
CA SER A 1 5.64 2.70 6.54
C SER A 1 4.62 3.78 6.86
N LEU A 2 3.40 3.72 6.31
CA LEU A 2 2.35 4.71 6.57
C LEU A 2 1.92 4.77 8.04
N GLU A 3 1.83 3.61 8.70
CA GLU A 3 1.58 3.55 10.15
C GLU A 3 2.62 4.37 10.94
N ARG A 4 3.90 4.35 10.55
CA ARG A 4 4.97 5.12 11.22
C ARG A 4 4.84 6.62 10.99
N VAL A 5 4.27 7.04 9.86
CA VAL A 5 3.92 8.45 9.61
C VAL A 5 2.75 8.85 10.50
N GLY A 6 1.70 8.02 10.56
CA GLY A 6 0.54 8.24 11.45
C GLY A 6 0.90 8.25 12.94
N ALA A 7 1.89 7.45 13.35
CA ALA A 7 2.42 7.42 14.72
C ALA A 7 3.46 8.53 14.99
N GLY A 8 3.73 9.43 14.04
CA GLY A 8 4.69 10.54 14.17
C GLY A 8 6.16 10.14 14.18
N GLN A 9 6.49 8.87 13.97
CA GLN A 9 7.87 8.39 13.94
C GLN A 9 8.59 8.78 12.63
N TRP A 10 7.87 8.92 11.53
CA TRP A 10 8.41 9.26 10.22
C TRP A 10 7.75 10.55 9.69
N PRO A 11 8.51 11.51 9.14
CA PRO A 11 7.90 12.64 8.44
C PRO A 11 7.24 12.17 7.14
N PRO A 12 6.13 12.79 6.68
CA PRO A 12 5.42 12.38 5.46
C PRO A 12 6.32 12.35 4.21
N GLY A 13 7.26 13.30 4.10
CA GLY A 13 8.19 13.39 2.97
C GLY A 13 9.07 12.14 2.79
N ARG A 14 9.33 11.38 3.86
CA ARG A 14 10.14 10.16 3.82
C ARG A 14 9.54 9.06 2.95
N ILE A 15 8.21 9.06 2.74
CA ILE A 15 7.56 8.10 1.84
C ILE A 15 8.01 8.33 0.40
N LYS A 16 8.22 9.58 -0.02
CA LYS A 16 8.73 9.90 -1.34
C LYS A 16 10.16 9.40 -1.51
N ASP A 17 11.03 9.67 -0.54
CA ASP A 17 12.43 9.19 -0.57
C ASP A 17 12.49 7.65 -0.68
N ALA A 18 11.61 6.94 0.04
CA ALA A 18 11.54 5.48 -0.01
C ALA A 18 11.05 4.95 -1.38
N LEU A 19 10.12 5.65 -2.04
CA LEU A 19 9.64 5.31 -3.38
C LEU A 19 10.73 5.55 -4.44
N ASP A 20 11.41 6.70 -4.35
CA ASP A 20 12.49 7.08 -5.27
C ASP A 20 13.68 6.12 -5.17
N ALA A 21 13.97 5.61 -3.97
CA ALA A 21 15.03 4.62 -3.74
C ALA A 21 14.74 3.24 -4.37
N ARG A 22 13.49 2.92 -4.74
CA ARG A 22 13.06 1.63 -5.31
C ARG A 22 13.59 0.40 -4.54
N SER A 23 13.81 0.55 -3.24
CA SER A 23 14.47 -0.45 -2.42
C SER A 23 13.52 -0.97 -1.35
N ARG A 24 13.36 -2.29 -1.28
CA ARG A 24 12.48 -2.94 -0.30
C ARG A 24 12.94 -2.71 1.15
N SER A 25 14.24 -2.50 1.37
CA SER A 25 14.78 -2.19 2.70
C SER A 25 14.54 -0.73 3.12
N ALA A 26 14.28 0.18 2.17
CA ALA A 26 13.90 1.56 2.46
C ALA A 26 12.43 1.67 2.92
N CYS A 27 11.61 0.67 2.59
CA CYS A 27 10.28 0.50 3.17
C CYS A 27 10.39 0.06 4.64
N GLY A 28 9.44 0.50 5.47
CA GLY A 28 9.28 -0.02 6.83
C GLY A 28 8.85 -1.50 6.83
N PRO A 29 8.71 -2.10 8.04
CA PRO A 29 8.33 -3.50 8.17
C PRO A 29 7.01 -3.81 7.47
N VAL A 30 6.91 -5.03 6.94
CA VAL A 30 5.70 -5.54 6.30
C VAL A 30 4.64 -5.79 7.37
N CYS A 31 3.43 -5.27 7.17
CA CYS A 31 2.31 -5.50 8.08
C CYS A 31 1.88 -6.99 8.05
N PRO A 32 1.40 -7.54 9.18
CA PRO A 32 0.82 -8.88 9.22
C PRO A 32 -0.38 -9.03 8.27
N PRO A 33 -0.61 -10.22 7.70
CA PRO A 33 -1.64 -10.43 6.68
C PRO A 33 -3.07 -10.39 7.23
N GLN A 34 -3.29 -10.67 8.53
CA GLN A 34 -4.65 -10.72 9.11
C GLN A 34 -5.45 -9.40 9.05
N GLY A 35 -4.79 -8.27 8.77
CA GLY A 35 -5.44 -6.97 8.61
C GLY A 35 -5.80 -6.61 7.16
N LEU A 36 -5.41 -7.43 6.18
CA LEU A 36 -5.60 -7.13 4.76
C LEU A 36 -6.76 -7.95 4.18
N TYR A 37 -7.71 -7.28 3.56
CA TYR A 37 -8.88 -7.90 2.92
C TYR A 37 -9.01 -7.38 1.49
N LEU A 38 -9.35 -8.27 0.55
CA LEU A 38 -9.72 -7.89 -0.81
C LEU A 38 -11.12 -7.28 -0.78
N ALA A 39 -11.21 -5.96 -0.92
CA ALA A 39 -12.47 -5.24 -0.87
C ALA A 39 -13.21 -5.21 -2.22
N HIS A 40 -12.47 -5.05 -3.32
CA HIS A 40 -13.06 -4.90 -4.65
C HIS A 40 -12.07 -5.30 -5.75
N VAL A 41 -12.60 -5.76 -6.88
CA VAL A 41 -11.86 -6.02 -8.12
C VAL A 41 -12.61 -5.33 -9.25
N THR A 42 -11.92 -4.49 -10.02
CA THR A 42 -12.49 -3.77 -11.15
C THR A 42 -11.91 -4.33 -12.46
N TYR A 43 -12.79 -4.57 -13.43
CA TYR A 43 -12.42 -4.93 -14.80
C TYR A 43 -12.87 -3.80 -15.74
N PRO A 44 -12.13 -3.51 -16.83
CA PRO A 44 -12.55 -2.52 -17.83
C PRO A 44 -13.91 -2.85 -18.46
N ASP A 45 -14.12 -4.13 -18.76
CA ASP A 45 -15.39 -4.69 -19.22
C ASP A 45 -15.98 -5.55 -18.11
N ASP A 46 -17.29 -5.42 -17.86
CA ASP A 46 -17.98 -6.20 -16.83
C ASP A 46 -18.12 -7.66 -17.29
N PRO A 47 -17.42 -8.62 -16.65
CA PRO A 47 -17.37 -10.00 -17.10
C PRO A 47 -18.64 -10.78 -16.77
N PHE A 48 -19.60 -10.18 -16.06
CA PHE A 48 -20.86 -10.80 -15.65
C PHE A 48 -22.09 -10.17 -16.30
N GLN A 49 -21.91 -9.31 -17.31
CA GLN A 49 -23.02 -8.77 -18.10
C GLN A 49 -23.79 -9.92 -18.76
N PRO A 50 -25.13 -9.98 -18.65
CA PRO A 50 -25.91 -10.92 -19.42
C PRO A 50 -25.82 -10.57 -20.91
N THR A 51 -25.46 -11.55 -21.73
CA THR A 51 -25.56 -11.51 -23.21
C THR A 51 -26.99 -11.39 -23.69
#